data_AF-A0A8T2S5S3-F1
#
_entry.id   AF-A0A8T2S5S3-F1
#
_cell.length_a   1.000
_cell.length_b   1.000
_cell.length_c   1.000
_cell.angle_alpha   90.00
_cell.angle_beta   90.00
_cell.angle_gamma   90.00
#
_symmetry.space_group_name_H-M   'P 1'
#
loop_
_entity.id
_entity.type
_entity.pdbx_description
1 polymer ?
#
loop_
_entity_poly.entity_id
_entity_poly.type
_entity_poly.pdbx_seq_one_letter_code
_entity_poly.pdbx_strand_id
1 'polypeptide(L)'
;MVRWRADCPTTRGKGYAKIVFERETRFAAMWILLDRLFEVQNKLQKTVVSEEFKEWLDGEPIAQQQEAKAMQRLCLKEAFWRSVHGLVIAILPLYKVLRMTDMEGETISVLYHFMKEAINEIQKCTILDESVDPSCDILESTPKRDDLLYLIEKRWKWMKRPIHGFAALLHPAFKEPSLFMDTSLLEDRDTYLPKILSSNDHGKFLQDFINYNDQRGSALASSLVWKRDSLVKPLFWRESFGYQMPTLQRCAMRVLAQDCSSGACERN
;
A
#
# COMPACT_ATOMS: atom_id res chain seq x y z
N MET A 1 0.97 -19.46 -1.17
CA MET A 1 1.71 -18.22 -1.44
C MET A 1 1.33 -17.73 -2.84
N VAL A 2 0.17 -17.08 -2.98
CA VAL A 2 -0.29 -16.58 -4.29
C VAL A 2 0.33 -15.21 -4.48
N ARG A 3 1.22 -15.10 -5.47
CA ARG A 3 1.71 -13.81 -5.98
C ARG A 3 0.51 -13.10 -6.59
N TRP A 4 0.05 -12.04 -5.94
CA TRP A 4 -0.74 -11.03 -6.63
C TRP A 4 0.13 -10.51 -7.78
N ARG A 5 -0.15 -10.96 -9.00
CA ARG A 5 0.17 -10.14 -10.17
C ARG A 5 -0.84 -9.01 -10.14
N ALA A 6 -0.53 -8.02 -9.32
CA ALA A 6 -0.64 -6.70 -9.89
C ALA A 6 0.25 -6.80 -11.13
N ASP A 7 -0.33 -6.68 -12.32
CA ASP A 7 0.42 -6.05 -13.40
C ASP A 7 0.64 -4.58 -12.97
N CYS A 8 1.36 -4.41 -11.86
CA CYS A 8 2.31 -3.35 -11.72
C CYS A 8 3.14 -3.49 -12.99
N PRO A 9 3.28 -2.45 -13.81
CA PRO A 9 4.34 -2.42 -14.79
C PRO A 9 5.67 -2.35 -14.02
N THR A 10 6.03 -3.45 -13.35
CA THR A 10 7.40 -3.85 -13.10
C THR A 10 7.95 -4.04 -14.49
N THR A 11 8.46 -2.94 -15.02
CA THR A 11 9.05 -2.84 -16.34
C THR A 11 10.39 -3.54 -16.29
N ARG A 12 10.35 -4.88 -16.19
CA ARG A 12 11.43 -5.74 -16.67
C ARG A 12 11.37 -5.74 -18.20
N GLY A 13 11.57 -4.57 -18.78
CA GLY A 13 11.65 -4.30 -20.20
C GLY A 13 12.92 -3.53 -20.46
N LYS A 14 13.81 -4.11 -21.26
CA LYS A 14 15.12 -3.56 -21.60
C LYS A 14 15.02 -2.13 -22.16
N GLY A 15 15.86 -1.23 -21.66
CA GLY A 15 16.53 -0.22 -22.49
C GLY A 15 16.17 1.25 -22.32
N TYR A 16 14.93 1.63 -21.99
CA TYR A 16 14.54 3.05 -21.98
C TYR A 16 13.68 3.42 -20.78
N ALA A 17 14.02 4.52 -20.11
CA ALA A 17 13.21 5.11 -19.05
C ALA A 17 11.90 5.62 -19.66
N LYS A 18 10.77 5.02 -19.24
CA LYS A 18 9.43 5.47 -19.63
C LYS A 18 9.09 6.75 -18.86
N ILE A 19 8.62 7.78 -19.55
CA ILE A 19 8.08 9.00 -18.94
C ILE A 19 6.89 8.61 -18.07
N VAL A 20 6.95 8.92 -16.78
CA VAL A 20 5.86 8.69 -15.83
C VAL A 20 5.09 10.00 -15.68
N PHE A 21 3.77 9.97 -15.86
CA PHE A 21 2.95 11.17 -15.77
C PHE A 21 2.80 11.63 -14.30
N GLU A 22 2.75 12.95 -14.03
CA GLU A 22 2.56 13.54 -12.68
C GLU A 22 1.41 12.91 -11.88
N ARG A 23 0.36 12.54 -12.60
CA ARG A 23 -0.86 11.89 -12.14
C ARG A 23 -0.66 10.44 -11.63
N GLU A 24 0.33 9.71 -12.14
CA GLU A 24 0.71 8.37 -11.64
C GLU A 24 1.71 8.44 -10.47
N THR A 25 2.34 9.61 -10.25
CA THR A 25 3.43 9.80 -9.29
C THR A 25 3.09 10.68 -8.09
N ARG A 26 2.01 11.48 -8.07
CA ARG A 26 1.78 12.48 -7.01
C ARG A 26 1.85 11.97 -5.57
N PHE A 27 1.39 10.74 -5.30
CA PHE A 27 1.41 10.16 -3.96
C PHE A 27 2.65 9.30 -3.67
N ALA A 28 3.49 9.04 -4.66
CA ALA A 28 4.60 8.09 -4.59
C ALA A 28 5.88 8.54 -5.29
N ALA A 29 5.98 9.80 -5.70
CA ALA A 29 7.06 10.32 -6.54
C ALA A 29 8.43 10.06 -5.91
N MET A 30 8.53 10.20 -4.59
CA MET A 30 9.77 10.02 -3.83
C MET A 30 10.21 8.55 -3.86
N TRP A 31 9.27 7.61 -3.69
CA TRP A 31 9.59 6.19 -3.78
C TRP A 31 10.02 5.81 -5.21
N ILE A 32 9.27 6.27 -6.22
CA ILE A 32 9.60 6.03 -7.64
C ILE A 32 10.97 6.61 -7.98
N LEU A 33 11.29 7.82 -7.49
CA LEU A 33 12.59 8.44 -7.68
C LEU A 33 13.71 7.59 -7.08
N LEU A 34 13.56 7.12 -5.84
CA LEU A 34 14.55 6.28 -5.18
C LEU A 34 14.74 4.93 -5.90
N ASP A 35 13.65 4.30 -6.33
CA ASP A 35 13.67 3.04 -7.08
C ASP A 35 14.41 3.22 -8.41
N ARG A 36 14.09 4.27 -9.18
CA ARG A 36 14.79 4.61 -10.43
C ARG A 36 16.24 4.99 -10.21
N LEU A 37 16.55 5.74 -9.15
CA LEU A 37 17.91 6.10 -8.79
C LEU A 37 18.73 4.84 -8.52
N PHE A 38 18.18 3.89 -7.77
CA PHE A 38 18.81 2.60 -7.50
C PHE A 38 19.01 1.77 -8.77
N GLU A 39 18.02 1.72 -9.68
CA GLU A 39 18.13 1.02 -10.97
C GLU A 39 19.32 1.51 -11.83
N VAL A 40 19.65 2.80 -11.75
CA VAL A 40 20.74 3.40 -12.54
C VAL A 40 22.09 3.47 -11.82
N GLN A 41 22.21 2.93 -10.60
CA GLN A 41 23.43 2.96 -9.78
C GLN A 41 24.71 2.67 -10.59
N ASN A 42 24.76 1.50 -11.24
CA ASN A 42 25.94 1.05 -11.96
C ASN A 42 26.31 1.97 -13.14
N LYS A 43 25.32 2.56 -13.80
CA LYS A 43 25.56 3.49 -14.91
C LYS A 43 26.08 4.81 -14.36
N LEU A 44 25.45 5.31 -13.30
CA LEU A 44 25.86 6.56 -12.65
C LEU A 44 27.29 6.46 -12.12
N GLN A 45 27.63 5.38 -11.42
CA GLN A 45 28.99 5.12 -10.93
C GLN A 45 30.04 5.13 -12.06
N LYS A 46 29.72 4.55 -13.23
CA LYS A 46 30.60 4.57 -14.40
C LYS A 46 30.72 5.97 -15.02
N THR A 47 29.61 6.69 -15.13
CA THR A 47 29.59 8.05 -15.67
C THR A 47 30.47 8.98 -14.85
N VAL A 48 30.34 8.96 -13.52
CA VAL A 48 31.07 9.91 -12.66
C VAL A 48 32.57 9.63 -12.57
N VAL A 49 33.07 8.50 -13.08
CA VAL A 49 34.52 8.20 -13.15
C VAL A 49 35.08 8.23 -14.57
N SER A 50 34.22 8.49 -15.56
CA SER A 50 34.62 8.55 -16.98
C SER A 50 35.55 9.73 -17.28
N GLU A 51 36.36 9.61 -18.32
CA GLU A 51 37.22 10.72 -18.75
C GLU A 51 36.38 11.87 -19.29
N GLU A 52 35.29 11.56 -19.99
CA GLU A 52 34.35 12.57 -20.51
C GLU A 52 33.74 13.42 -19.39
N PHE A 53 33.43 12.81 -18.24
CA PHE A 53 32.94 13.55 -17.07
C PHE A 53 34.02 14.47 -16.47
N LYS A 54 35.29 14.05 -16.47
CA LYS A 54 36.39 14.90 -15.99
C LYS A 54 36.65 16.07 -16.93
N GLU A 55 36.69 15.82 -18.23
CA GLU A 55 36.87 16.85 -19.26
C GLU A 55 35.74 17.89 -19.19
N TRP A 56 34.49 17.44 -19.05
CA TRP A 56 33.36 18.34 -18.81
C TRP A 56 33.55 19.17 -17.54
N LEU A 57 33.90 18.52 -16.43
CA LEU A 57 34.05 19.17 -15.13
C LEU A 57 35.12 20.26 -15.13
N ASP A 58 36.24 20.06 -15.83
CA ASP A 58 37.34 21.02 -15.92
C ASP A 58 36.93 22.33 -16.63
N GLY A 59 35.91 22.26 -17.50
CA GLY A 59 35.35 23.42 -18.20
C GLY A 59 34.30 24.22 -17.41
N GLU A 60 33.82 23.70 -16.27
CA GLU A 60 32.74 24.31 -15.50
C GLU A 60 33.25 25.31 -14.44
N PRO A 61 32.41 26.27 -13.99
CA PRO A 61 32.77 27.17 -12.89
C PRO A 61 33.13 26.42 -11.60
N ILE A 62 34.03 26.99 -10.79
CA ILE A 62 34.55 26.36 -9.56
C ILE A 62 33.42 25.89 -8.62
N ALA A 63 32.33 26.65 -8.49
CA ALA A 63 31.19 26.27 -7.65
C ALA A 63 30.53 24.97 -8.14
N GLN A 64 30.26 24.86 -9.44
CA GLN A 64 29.68 23.66 -10.04
C GLN A 64 30.64 22.47 -9.98
N GLN A 65 31.95 22.72 -10.07
CA GLN A 65 32.95 21.68 -9.85
C GLN A 65 32.89 21.11 -8.44
N GLN A 66 32.70 21.95 -7.42
CA GLN A 66 32.61 21.51 -6.03
C GLN A 66 31.35 20.66 -5.80
N GLU A 67 30.21 21.06 -6.35
CA GLU A 67 28.95 20.30 -6.26
C GLU A 67 29.06 18.95 -6.97
N ALA A 68 29.58 18.93 -8.21
CA ALA A 68 29.77 17.70 -8.97
C ALA A 68 30.77 16.75 -8.29
N LYS A 69 31.84 17.26 -7.68
CA LYS A 69 32.78 16.46 -6.86
C LYS A 69 32.12 15.93 -5.58
N ALA A 70 31.19 16.66 -4.97
CA ALA A 70 30.41 16.14 -3.84
C ALA A 70 29.46 15.01 -4.28
N MET A 71 28.74 15.20 -5.39
CA MET A 71 27.88 14.18 -5.99
C MET A 71 28.68 12.94 -6.41
N GLN A 72 29.85 13.09 -7.03
CA GLN A 72 30.73 11.98 -7.41
C GLN A 72 31.13 11.16 -6.18
N ARG A 73 31.58 11.83 -5.10
CA ARG A 73 31.91 11.16 -3.84
C ARG A 73 30.71 10.39 -3.28
N LEU A 74 29.50 10.94 -3.36
CA LEU A 74 28.29 10.26 -2.92
C LEU A 74 27.98 9.02 -3.76
N CYS A 75 28.03 9.14 -5.09
CA CYS A 75 27.75 8.05 -6.01
C CYS A 75 28.72 6.86 -5.84
N LEU A 76 29.93 7.11 -5.37
CA LEU A 76 30.94 6.06 -5.15
C LEU A 76 30.89 5.45 -3.74
N LYS A 77 30.08 5.99 -2.82
CA LYS A 77 29.90 5.43 -1.47
C LYS A 77 28.91 4.27 -1.50
N GLU A 78 29.38 3.06 -1.19
CA GLU A 78 28.52 1.87 -1.07
C GLU A 78 27.44 2.02 0.02
N ALA A 79 27.77 2.70 1.12
CA ALA A 79 26.82 2.97 2.20
C ALA A 79 25.58 3.72 1.73
N PHE A 80 25.77 4.75 0.89
CA PHE A 80 24.67 5.52 0.32
C PHE A 80 23.70 4.63 -0.45
N TRP A 81 24.22 3.75 -1.32
CA TRP A 81 23.39 2.84 -2.11
C TRP A 81 22.69 1.79 -1.25
N ARG A 82 23.33 1.30 -0.18
CA ARG A 82 22.66 0.39 0.79
C ARG A 82 21.47 1.07 1.45
N SER A 83 21.59 2.33 1.84
CA SER A 83 20.48 3.05 2.46
C SER A 83 19.37 3.40 1.46
N VAL A 84 19.72 3.80 0.23
CA VAL A 84 18.72 3.98 -0.85
C VAL A 84 17.95 2.68 -1.07
N HIS A 85 18.65 1.55 -1.21
CA HIS A 85 18.01 0.24 -1.34
C HIS A 85 17.15 -0.12 -0.12
N GLY A 86 17.65 0.13 1.09
CA GLY A 86 16.93 -0.10 2.33
C GLY A 86 15.60 0.66 2.39
N LEU A 87 15.62 1.94 2.01
CA LEU A 87 14.41 2.78 1.92
C LEU A 87 13.44 2.28 0.84
N VAL A 88 13.93 1.91 -0.34
CA VAL A 88 13.08 1.36 -1.42
C VAL A 88 12.35 0.11 -0.94
N ILE A 89 13.06 -0.84 -0.33
CA ILE A 89 12.49 -2.08 0.19
C ILE A 89 11.53 -1.83 1.35
N ALA A 90 11.89 -0.96 2.30
CA ALA A 90 11.07 -0.70 3.46
C ALA A 90 9.78 0.06 3.13
N ILE A 91 9.79 0.97 2.15
CA ILE A 91 8.61 1.76 1.80
C ILE A 91 7.73 1.05 0.76
N LEU A 92 8.26 0.06 0.03
CA LEU A 92 7.54 -0.69 -1.00
C LEU A 92 6.17 -1.24 -0.54
N PRO A 93 6.01 -1.83 0.66
CA PRO A 93 4.70 -2.31 1.11
C PRO A 93 3.67 -1.16 1.19
N LEU A 94 4.07 0.01 1.68
CA LEU A 94 3.20 1.18 1.77
C LEU A 94 2.89 1.77 0.38
N TYR A 95 3.88 1.78 -0.52
CA TYR A 95 3.66 2.12 -1.93
C TYR A 95 2.59 1.25 -2.58
N LYS A 96 2.61 -0.08 -2.33
CA LYS A 96 1.57 -1.00 -2.83
C LYS A 96 0.18 -0.64 -2.30
N VAL A 97 0.05 -0.25 -1.03
CA VAL A 97 -1.25 0.19 -0.48
C VAL A 97 -1.74 1.44 -1.21
N LEU A 98 -0.87 2.44 -1.38
CA LEU A 98 -1.21 3.68 -2.08
C LEU A 98 -1.64 3.41 -3.51
N ARG A 99 -0.89 2.59 -4.26
CA ARG A 99 -1.25 2.20 -5.62
C ARG A 99 -2.57 1.45 -5.66
N MET A 100 -2.83 0.58 -4.68
CA MET A 100 -4.10 -0.14 -4.59
C MET A 100 -5.28 0.81 -4.40
N THR A 101 -5.17 1.77 -3.47
CA THR A 101 -6.23 2.77 -3.24
C THR A 101 -6.40 3.76 -4.38
N ASP A 102 -5.35 3.92 -5.19
CA ASP A 102 -5.36 4.76 -6.39
C ASP A 102 -5.93 4.01 -7.61
N MET A 103 -6.34 2.75 -7.50
CA MET A 103 -7.07 2.07 -8.58
C MET A 103 -8.56 2.45 -8.56
N GLU A 104 -9.22 2.36 -9.71
CA GLU A 104 -10.69 2.44 -9.76
C GLU A 104 -11.31 1.18 -9.14
N GLY A 105 -12.33 1.36 -8.30
CA GLY A 105 -13.15 0.28 -7.76
C GLY A 105 -13.22 0.21 -6.24
N GLU A 106 -13.78 -0.89 -5.74
CA GLU A 106 -14.20 -1.08 -4.35
C GLU A 106 -13.03 -1.38 -3.40
N THR A 107 -12.12 -0.42 -3.22
CA THR A 107 -10.89 -0.61 -2.46
C THR A 107 -11.07 -0.52 -0.94
N ILE A 108 -12.22 -0.05 -0.47
CA ILE A 108 -12.45 0.23 0.96
C ILE A 108 -12.39 -0.97 1.87
N SER A 109 -12.82 -2.11 1.35
CA SER A 109 -12.85 -3.37 2.10
C SER A 109 -11.49 -4.07 2.16
N VAL A 110 -10.59 -3.75 1.24
CA VAL A 110 -9.24 -4.31 1.21
C VAL A 110 -8.24 -3.42 1.95
N LEU A 111 -8.47 -2.11 2.04
CA LEU A 111 -7.54 -1.15 2.66
C LEU A 111 -7.03 -1.57 4.03
N TYR A 112 -7.92 -1.99 4.94
CA TYR A 112 -7.53 -2.43 6.29
C TYR A 112 -6.53 -3.58 6.24
N HIS A 113 -6.80 -4.59 5.41
CA HIS A 113 -5.97 -5.78 5.26
C HIS A 113 -4.60 -5.43 4.67
N PHE A 114 -4.57 -4.67 3.58
CA PHE A 114 -3.34 -4.23 2.95
C PHE A 114 -2.50 -3.34 3.87
N MET A 115 -3.12 -2.48 4.68
CA MET A 115 -2.40 -1.69 5.70
C MET A 115 -1.79 -2.57 6.79
N LYS A 116 -2.51 -3.59 7.28
CA LYS A 116 -1.99 -4.54 8.27
C LYS A 116 -0.84 -5.37 7.69
N GLU A 117 -0.98 -5.85 6.46
CA GLU A 117 0.09 -6.56 5.75
C GLU A 117 1.31 -5.67 5.54
N ALA A 118 1.12 -4.42 5.12
CA ALA A 118 2.22 -3.46 4.94
C ALA A 118 2.96 -3.19 6.26
N ILE A 119 2.25 -2.94 7.36
CA ILE A 119 2.87 -2.76 8.69
C ILE A 119 3.68 -4.00 9.07
N ASN A 120 3.11 -5.20 8.89
CA ASN A 120 3.80 -6.46 9.20
C ASN A 120 5.04 -6.70 8.33
N GLU A 121 5.01 -6.35 7.04
CA GLU A 121 6.17 -6.43 6.14
C GLU A 121 7.27 -5.46 6.56
N ILE A 122 6.91 -4.23 6.90
CA ILE A 122 7.86 -3.20 7.36
C ILE A 122 8.49 -3.59 8.69
N GLN A 123 7.71 -4.16 9.61
CA GLN A 123 8.22 -4.63 10.90
C GLN A 123 9.28 -5.74 10.76
N LYS A 124 9.17 -6.57 9.73
CA LYS A 124 10.14 -7.64 9.44
C LYS A 124 11.35 -7.17 8.63
N CYS A 125 11.36 -5.91 8.19
CA CYS A 125 12.40 -5.35 7.34
C CYS A 125 13.63 -4.95 8.17
N THR A 126 14.68 -5.78 8.19
CA THR A 126 15.91 -5.53 8.98
C THR A 126 16.93 -4.65 8.25
N ILE A 127 16.84 -4.54 6.92
CA ILE A 127 17.82 -3.82 6.10
C ILE A 127 17.97 -2.34 6.49
N LEU A 128 16.92 -1.69 7.00
CA LEU A 128 17.01 -0.30 7.47
C LEU A 128 17.95 -0.16 8.66
N ASP A 129 17.86 -1.09 9.60
CA ASP A 129 18.66 -1.08 10.83
C ASP A 129 20.13 -1.45 10.54
N GLU A 130 20.38 -2.24 9.49
CA GLU A 130 21.71 -2.63 9.00
C GLU A 130 22.36 -1.59 8.07
N SER A 131 21.56 -0.69 7.48
CA SER A 131 22.01 0.27 6.46
C SER A 131 22.61 1.57 7.00
N VAL A 132 22.70 1.73 8.33
CA VAL A 132 23.24 2.94 8.97
C VAL A 132 24.77 2.84 9.01
N ASP A 133 25.44 3.51 8.07
CA ASP A 133 26.89 3.76 8.14
C ASP A 133 27.15 5.10 8.86
N PRO A 134 27.80 5.11 10.04
CA PRO A 134 28.14 6.34 10.76
C PRO A 134 29.03 7.32 10.00
N SER A 135 29.67 6.88 8.91
CA SER A 135 30.56 7.69 8.06
C SER A 135 29.87 8.33 6.84
N CYS A 136 28.54 8.14 6.73
CA CYS A 136 27.73 8.70 5.65
C CYS A 136 26.84 9.85 6.16
N ASP A 137 27.44 11.04 6.31
CA ASP A 137 26.81 12.27 6.82
C ASP A 137 25.49 12.66 6.13
N ILE A 138 25.31 12.27 4.87
CA ILE A 138 24.13 12.60 4.04
C ILE A 138 22.86 11.88 4.55
N LEU A 139 23.04 10.89 5.43
CA LEU A 139 22.01 9.98 5.90
C LEU A 139 21.97 9.88 7.43
N GLU A 140 22.61 10.81 8.16
CA GLU A 140 22.49 10.93 9.64
C GLU A 140 21.04 10.98 10.14
N SER A 141 20.10 11.32 9.25
CA SER A 141 18.67 11.41 9.49
C SER A 141 17.85 10.26 8.86
N THR A 142 18.49 9.17 8.42
CA THR A 142 17.75 8.00 7.92
C THR A 142 16.89 7.43 9.04
N PRO A 143 15.56 7.42 8.88
CA PRO A 143 14.68 6.91 9.93
C PRO A 143 14.99 5.43 10.14
N LYS A 144 15.09 5.02 11.40
CA LYS A 144 15.14 3.59 11.72
C LYS A 144 13.79 2.96 11.41
N ARG A 145 13.76 1.64 11.35
CA ARG A 145 12.51 0.90 11.12
C ARG A 145 11.42 1.34 12.11
N ASP A 146 11.76 1.50 13.38
CA ASP A 146 10.80 1.85 14.42
C ASP A 146 10.28 3.29 14.28
N ASP A 147 11.10 4.23 13.80
CA ASP A 147 10.66 5.60 13.48
C ASP A 147 9.64 5.59 12.33
N LEU A 148 9.92 4.79 11.30
CA LEU A 148 9.02 4.62 10.15
C LEU A 148 7.68 4.00 10.59
N LEU A 149 7.72 2.94 11.40
CA LEU A 149 6.51 2.30 11.95
C LEU A 149 5.70 3.28 12.78
N TYR A 150 6.34 4.05 13.66
CA TYR A 150 5.66 5.08 14.45
C TYR A 150 4.92 6.10 13.58
N LEU A 151 5.56 6.60 12.52
CA LEU A 151 4.94 7.56 11.60
C LEU A 151 3.75 6.93 10.85
N ILE A 152 3.89 5.69 10.39
CA ILE A 152 2.82 4.97 9.68
C ILE A 152 1.64 4.72 10.60
N GLU A 153 1.84 4.22 11.81
CA GLU A 153 0.78 3.96 12.77
C GLU A 153 0.06 5.24 13.18
N LYS A 154 0.82 6.31 13.46
CA LYS A 154 0.26 7.63 13.77
C LYS A 154 -0.60 8.14 12.63
N ARG A 155 -0.13 8.02 11.39
CA ARG A 155 -0.88 8.46 10.20
C ARG A 155 -2.11 7.58 9.97
N TRP A 156 -1.98 6.27 10.13
CA TRP A 156 -3.08 5.32 10.00
C TRP A 156 -4.18 5.59 11.01
N LYS A 157 -3.84 5.81 12.29
CA LYS A 157 -4.80 6.22 13.32
C LYS A 157 -5.58 7.46 12.93
N TRP A 158 -4.92 8.43 12.29
CA TRP A 158 -5.57 9.67 11.86
C TRP A 158 -6.44 9.53 10.61
N MET A 159 -6.14 8.60 9.72
CA MET A 159 -6.89 8.37 8.46
C MET A 159 -7.98 7.33 8.61
N LYS A 160 -7.77 6.29 9.43
CA LYS A 160 -8.75 5.23 9.68
C LYS A 160 -10.02 5.84 10.27
N ARG A 161 -11.14 5.31 9.79
CA ARG A 161 -12.50 5.68 10.21
C ARG A 161 -13.28 4.37 10.40
N PRO A 162 -14.35 4.37 11.21
CA PRO A 162 -15.14 3.17 11.46
C PRO A 162 -15.60 2.43 10.20
N ILE A 163 -15.89 3.15 9.12
CA ILE A 163 -16.25 2.54 7.84
C ILE A 163 -15.17 1.60 7.27
N HIS A 164 -13.88 1.93 7.46
CA HIS A 164 -12.78 1.12 6.92
C HIS A 164 -12.69 -0.25 7.62
N GLY A 165 -12.86 -0.27 8.95
CA GLY A 165 -12.90 -1.53 9.69
C GLY A 165 -14.17 -2.32 9.43
N PHE A 166 -15.32 -1.63 9.34
CA PHE A 166 -16.56 -2.31 9.00
C PHE A 166 -16.54 -2.90 7.58
N ALA A 167 -15.99 -2.18 6.60
CA ALA A 167 -15.80 -2.68 5.25
C ALA A 167 -14.90 -3.93 5.22
N ALA A 168 -13.86 -3.98 6.07
CA ALA A 168 -12.99 -5.14 6.20
C ALA A 168 -13.76 -6.40 6.63
N LEU A 169 -14.65 -6.28 7.63
CA LEU A 169 -15.52 -7.38 8.08
C LEU A 169 -16.45 -7.89 6.97
N LEU A 170 -16.77 -7.04 6.00
CA LEU A 170 -17.67 -7.34 4.89
C LEU A 170 -16.94 -7.90 3.66
N HIS A 171 -15.62 -8.06 3.68
CA HIS A 171 -14.91 -8.63 2.54
C HIS A 171 -14.88 -10.17 2.61
N PRO A 172 -15.43 -10.90 1.61
CA PRO A 172 -15.46 -12.37 1.62
C PRO A 172 -14.06 -13.00 1.50
N ALA A 173 -13.21 -12.50 0.60
CA ALA A 173 -11.85 -13.01 0.38
C ALA A 173 -10.91 -12.92 1.61
N PHE A 174 -11.17 -11.98 2.53
CA PHE A 174 -10.38 -11.81 3.75
C PHE A 174 -11.07 -12.40 4.97
N LYS A 175 -12.16 -13.17 4.79
CA LYS A 175 -12.88 -13.81 5.88
C LYS A 175 -11.96 -14.78 6.63
N GLU A 176 -11.56 -14.37 7.82
CA GLU A 176 -10.81 -15.21 8.77
C GLU A 176 -11.56 -15.21 10.12
N PRO A 177 -11.57 -16.33 10.87
CA PRO A 177 -12.21 -16.38 12.19
C PRO A 177 -11.70 -15.31 13.15
N SER A 178 -10.41 -14.96 13.06
CA SER A 178 -9.73 -13.94 13.88
C SER A 178 -10.33 -12.55 13.75
N LEU A 179 -10.82 -12.16 12.57
CA LEU A 179 -11.41 -10.83 12.35
C LEU A 179 -12.66 -10.58 13.20
N PHE A 180 -13.39 -11.64 13.56
CA PHE A 180 -14.61 -11.55 14.36
C PHE A 180 -14.31 -11.54 15.86
N MET A 181 -13.06 -11.80 16.22
CA MET A 181 -12.53 -11.65 17.57
C MET A 181 -11.80 -10.30 17.74
N ASP A 182 -11.56 -9.57 16.64
CA ASP A 182 -10.97 -8.23 16.67
C ASP A 182 -12.01 -7.23 17.17
N THR A 183 -11.94 -6.93 18.47
CA THR A 183 -12.87 -6.00 19.14
C THR A 183 -12.87 -4.62 18.50
N SER A 184 -11.73 -4.16 17.97
CA SER A 184 -11.66 -2.86 17.29
C SER A 184 -12.50 -2.84 16.02
N LEU A 185 -12.56 -3.94 15.27
CA LEU A 185 -13.40 -4.04 14.07
C LEU A 185 -14.88 -4.15 14.42
N LEU A 186 -15.23 -4.83 15.51
CA LEU A 186 -16.61 -4.90 15.99
C LEU A 186 -17.11 -3.53 16.48
N GLU A 187 -16.26 -2.78 17.20
CA GLU A 187 -16.55 -1.40 17.59
C GLU A 187 -16.72 -0.47 16.38
N ASP A 188 -15.89 -0.64 15.35
CA ASP A 188 -16.02 0.10 14.09
C ASP A 188 -17.38 -0.17 13.42
N ARG A 189 -17.81 -1.43 13.37
CA ARG A 189 -19.13 -1.83 12.87
C ARG A 189 -20.23 -1.16 13.68
N ASP A 190 -20.20 -1.28 15.01
CA ASP A 190 -21.27 -0.79 15.88
C ASP A 190 -21.35 0.75 15.86
N THR A 191 -20.21 1.41 15.65
CA THR A 191 -20.16 2.86 15.46
C THR A 191 -20.73 3.31 14.11
N TYR A 192 -20.54 2.52 13.05
CA TYR A 192 -20.96 2.92 11.69
C TYR A 192 -22.38 2.46 11.33
N LEU A 193 -22.83 1.31 11.86
CA LEU A 193 -24.11 0.69 11.53
C LEU A 193 -25.33 1.63 11.67
N PRO A 194 -25.46 2.45 12.74
CA PRO A 194 -26.58 3.38 12.88
C PRO A 194 -26.66 4.45 11.79
N LYS A 195 -25.56 4.73 11.09
CA LYS A 195 -25.52 5.71 9.99
C LYS A 195 -26.13 5.19 8.70
N ILE A 196 -26.25 3.87 8.56
CA ILE A 196 -26.74 3.22 7.34
C ILE A 196 -28.00 2.37 7.58
N LEU A 197 -28.31 2.01 8.82
CA LEU A 197 -29.42 1.12 9.14
C LEU A 197 -30.26 1.69 10.27
N SER A 198 -31.59 1.66 10.10
CA SER A 198 -32.52 2.04 11.16
C SER A 198 -32.47 1.05 12.32
N SER A 199 -32.74 1.52 13.53
CA SER A 199 -32.70 0.68 14.75
C SER A 199 -33.59 -0.56 14.66
N ASN A 200 -34.71 -0.48 13.93
CA ASN A 200 -35.63 -1.60 13.72
C ASN A 200 -35.02 -2.75 12.91
N ASP A 201 -33.99 -2.48 12.11
CA ASP A 201 -33.31 -3.48 11.29
C ASP A 201 -32.03 -4.02 11.95
N HIS A 202 -31.58 -3.48 13.09
CA HIS A 202 -30.34 -3.90 13.77
C HIS A 202 -30.35 -5.37 14.18
N GLY A 203 -31.47 -5.87 14.72
CA GLY A 203 -31.62 -7.28 15.09
C GLY A 203 -31.52 -8.22 13.88
N LYS A 204 -32.14 -7.84 12.75
CA LYS A 204 -32.06 -8.60 11.49
C LYS A 204 -30.63 -8.59 10.93
N PHE A 205 -29.97 -7.45 10.97
CA PHE A 205 -28.58 -7.33 10.57
C PHE A 205 -27.67 -8.24 11.41
N LEU A 206 -27.86 -8.26 12.74
CA LEU A 206 -27.04 -9.11 13.60
C LEU A 206 -27.20 -10.59 13.26
N GLN A 207 -28.45 -11.03 13.03
CA GLN A 207 -28.72 -12.41 12.61
C GLN A 207 -28.07 -12.74 11.25
N ASP A 208 -28.23 -11.86 10.26
CA ASP A 208 -27.58 -12.00 8.96
C ASP A 208 -26.05 -12.03 9.07
N PHE A 209 -25.49 -11.18 9.93
CA PHE A 209 -24.04 -11.08 10.16
C PHE A 209 -23.48 -12.34 10.84
N ILE A 210 -24.21 -12.93 11.79
CA ILE A 210 -23.86 -14.23 12.39
C ILE A 210 -23.92 -15.32 11.33
N ASN A 211 -24.96 -15.37 10.51
CA ASN A 211 -25.06 -16.37 9.44
C ASN A 211 -23.91 -16.24 8.42
N TYR A 212 -23.56 -15.02 8.04
CA TYR A 212 -22.38 -14.73 7.23
C TYR A 212 -21.09 -15.18 7.90
N ASN A 213 -20.94 -14.89 9.20
CA ASN A 213 -19.75 -15.24 9.96
C ASN A 213 -19.52 -16.76 10.01
N ASP A 214 -20.59 -17.48 10.34
CA ASP A 214 -20.61 -18.91 10.54
C ASP A 214 -20.77 -19.68 9.22
N GLN A 215 -20.79 -18.97 8.08
CA GLN A 215 -20.98 -19.52 6.73
C GLN A 215 -22.26 -20.38 6.62
N ARG A 216 -23.31 -19.98 7.35
CA ARG A 216 -24.60 -20.66 7.37
C ARG A 216 -25.46 -20.25 6.18
N GLY A 217 -26.16 -21.22 5.61
CA GLY A 217 -27.04 -21.04 4.46
C GLY A 217 -26.46 -21.65 3.20
N SER A 218 -27.35 -22.12 2.32
CA SER A 218 -26.96 -22.82 1.09
C SER A 218 -26.13 -21.95 0.14
N ALA A 219 -26.33 -20.63 0.16
CA ALA A 219 -25.56 -19.68 -0.65
C ALA A 219 -24.08 -19.57 -0.22
N LEU A 220 -23.78 -19.88 1.05
CA LEU A 220 -22.45 -19.72 1.65
C LEU A 220 -21.70 -21.04 1.87
N ALA A 221 -22.37 -22.18 1.69
CA ALA A 221 -21.85 -23.51 1.97
C ALA A 221 -20.68 -23.93 1.04
N SER A 222 -20.56 -23.32 -0.14
CA SER A 222 -19.48 -23.62 -1.07
C SER A 222 -18.21 -22.86 -0.72
N SER A 223 -17.10 -23.58 -0.53
CA SER A 223 -15.78 -22.97 -0.28
C SER A 223 -15.29 -22.08 -1.43
N LEU A 224 -15.82 -22.26 -2.65
CA LEU A 224 -15.50 -21.42 -3.81
C LEU A 224 -15.93 -19.96 -3.61
N VAL A 225 -17.00 -19.75 -2.82
CA VAL A 225 -17.54 -18.43 -2.49
C VAL A 225 -16.52 -17.62 -1.66
N TRP A 226 -15.57 -18.27 -0.99
CA TRP A 226 -14.65 -17.63 -0.05
C TRP A 226 -13.21 -17.54 -0.56
N LYS A 227 -12.92 -18.00 -1.79
CA LYS A 227 -11.55 -18.03 -2.31
C LYS A 227 -11.03 -16.64 -2.61
N ARG A 228 -9.81 -16.35 -2.16
CA ARG A 228 -9.07 -15.10 -2.50
C ARG A 228 -8.89 -14.88 -3.99
N ASP A 229 -8.72 -15.96 -4.74
CA ASP A 229 -8.48 -15.93 -6.19
C ASP A 229 -9.77 -15.75 -6.99
N SER A 230 -10.96 -15.84 -6.35
CA SER A 230 -12.17 -15.36 -7.01
C SER A 230 -12.08 -13.84 -7.00
N LEU A 231 -11.53 -13.27 -8.08
CA LEU A 231 -11.46 -11.84 -8.44
C LEU A 231 -12.84 -11.18 -8.59
N VAL A 232 -13.85 -11.78 -7.95
CA VAL A 232 -15.18 -11.24 -7.86
C VAL A 232 -15.09 -10.00 -6.98
N LYS A 233 -15.32 -8.84 -7.59
CA LYS A 233 -15.47 -7.57 -6.87
C LYS A 233 -16.41 -7.79 -5.67
N PRO A 234 -16.06 -7.31 -4.47
CA PRO A 234 -16.88 -7.49 -3.27
C PRO A 234 -18.38 -7.24 -3.49
N LEU A 235 -18.77 -6.22 -4.27
CA LEU A 235 -20.15 -5.93 -4.62
C LEU A 235 -20.78 -7.05 -5.48
N PHE A 236 -20.11 -7.52 -6.53
CA PHE A 236 -20.64 -8.63 -7.34
C PHE A 236 -20.85 -9.89 -6.50
N TRP A 237 -19.93 -10.18 -5.57
CA TRP A 237 -20.09 -11.28 -4.63
C TRP A 237 -21.35 -11.08 -3.79
N ARG A 238 -21.57 -9.86 -3.29
CA ARG A 238 -22.74 -9.52 -2.48
C ARG A 238 -24.02 -9.62 -3.28
N GLU A 239 -24.04 -9.23 -4.55
CA GLU A 239 -25.19 -9.39 -5.44
C GLU A 239 -25.51 -10.87 -5.67
N SER A 240 -24.50 -11.69 -5.92
CA SER A 240 -24.65 -13.10 -6.30
C SER A 240 -25.05 -14.02 -5.14
N PHE A 241 -24.50 -13.78 -3.95
CA PHE A 241 -24.64 -14.71 -2.81
C PHE A 241 -25.34 -14.10 -1.59
N GLY A 242 -25.63 -12.79 -1.60
CA GLY A 242 -26.20 -12.07 -0.46
C GLY A 242 -27.71 -12.26 -0.25
N TYR A 243 -28.43 -12.90 -1.17
CA TYR A 243 -29.91 -12.95 -1.16
C TYR A 243 -30.51 -13.64 0.09
N GLN A 244 -29.78 -14.54 0.75
CA GLN A 244 -30.20 -15.19 2.00
C GLN A 244 -29.96 -14.32 3.25
N MET A 245 -29.32 -13.16 3.09
CA MET A 245 -28.96 -12.23 4.16
C MET A 245 -29.30 -10.79 3.73
N PRO A 246 -30.59 -10.49 3.50
CA PRO A 246 -31.00 -9.27 2.79
C PRO A 246 -30.66 -7.98 3.54
N THR A 247 -30.58 -8.00 4.87
CA THR A 247 -30.22 -6.80 5.66
C THR A 247 -28.72 -6.57 5.59
N LEU A 248 -27.92 -7.63 5.75
CA LEU A 248 -26.47 -7.55 5.57
C LEU A 248 -26.09 -7.18 4.14
N GLN A 249 -26.76 -7.74 3.12
CA GLN A 249 -26.52 -7.44 1.71
C GLN A 249 -26.71 -5.95 1.45
N ARG A 250 -27.85 -5.36 1.88
CA ARG A 250 -28.10 -3.91 1.74
C ARG A 250 -27.01 -3.06 2.42
N CYS A 251 -26.61 -3.42 3.65
CA CYS A 251 -25.53 -2.72 4.34
C CYS A 251 -24.20 -2.84 3.60
N ALA A 252 -23.84 -4.05 3.17
CA ALA A 252 -22.60 -4.31 2.47
C ALA A 252 -22.51 -3.55 1.15
N MET A 253 -23.58 -3.56 0.35
CA MET A 253 -23.63 -2.79 -0.91
C MET A 253 -23.34 -1.30 -0.67
N ARG A 254 -23.93 -0.71 0.38
CA ARG A 254 -23.72 0.71 0.70
C ARG A 254 -22.31 1.03 1.18
N VAL A 255 -21.73 0.15 2.01
CA VAL A 255 -20.39 0.35 2.59
C VAL A 255 -19.30 0.08 1.56
N LEU A 256 -19.42 -0.99 0.78
CA LEU A 256 -18.41 -1.44 -0.19
C LEU A 256 -18.37 -0.57 -1.45
N ALA A 257 -19.48 0.09 -1.79
CA ALA A 257 -19.55 1.05 -2.88
C ALA A 257 -18.90 2.41 -2.57
N GLN A 258 -18.33 2.60 -1.37
CA GLN A 258 -17.60 3.82 -1.04
C GLN A 258 -16.17 3.76 -1.57
N ASP A 259 -15.71 4.84 -2.20
CA ASP A 259 -14.33 4.99 -2.63
C ASP A 259 -13.39 5.35 -1.47
N CYS A 260 -12.13 4.91 -1.55
CA CYS A 260 -11.08 5.29 -0.60
C CYS A 260 -10.20 6.44 -1.05
N SER A 261 -10.32 6.86 -2.32
CA SER A 261 -9.45 7.86 -2.91
C SER A 261 -10.28 8.85 -3.71
N SER A 262 -9.96 10.14 -3.55
CA SER A 262 -10.46 11.18 -4.44
C SER A 262 -9.83 11.12 -5.82
N GLY A 263 -8.71 10.39 -5.99
CA GLY A 263 -7.99 10.26 -7.25
C GLY A 263 -8.76 9.51 -8.34
N ALA A 264 -9.81 8.76 -7.99
CA ALA A 264 -10.74 8.21 -8.99
C ALA A 264 -11.49 9.33 -9.74
N CYS A 265 -11.83 10.43 -9.06
CA CYS A 265 -12.55 11.56 -9.65
C CYS A 265 -11.64 12.49 -10.49
N GLU A 266 -10.32 12.43 -10.29
CA GLU A 266 -9.32 13.26 -10.99
C GLU A 266 -8.94 12.72 -12.38
N ARG A 267 -9.52 11.58 -12.79
CA ARG A 267 -9.26 10.90 -14.07
C ARG A 267 -10.24 11.24 -15.19
N ASN A 268 -11.20 12.12 -14.94
CA ASN A 268 -12.23 12.55 -15.89
C ASN A 268 -11.77 13.73 -16.77
#